data_AF-A0A7S4M7D5-F1
#
_entry.id   AF-A0A7S4M7D5-F1
#
_cell.length_a   1.000
_cell.length_b   1.000
_cell.length_c   1.000
_cell.angle_alpha   90.00
_cell.angle_beta   90.00
_cell.angle_gamma   90.00
#
_symmetry.space_group_name_H-M   'P 1'
#
loop_
_entity.id
_entity.type
_entity.pdbx_description
1 polymer ?
#
loop_
_entity_poly.entity_id
_entity_poly.type
_entity_poly.pdbx_seq_one_letter_code
_entity_poly.pdbx_strand_id
1 'polypeptide(L)'
;AWRASDKESFIKLYLKLYSKKLDERYMKLLVQNGATANPLYLKIVLDQLVHMSSFDNLSISVSHYLSCKTIQELFKCIFADWEATFNKTSGSNLVADTIGILSLSHAGLTEEELFSLSGASENEWNSFFYTLKYFTISSSRGLLFYHTSLTDAVQSRYFDESNLRDELLCKLARYFETVPLSTSIREFPFVLLKLSESTDSSRLRSFMTNPASISLVHESLSHEELLGIWSRIGDFVITTSDMAVGNCTAGAVRAIL
;
A
#
# COMPACT_ATOMS: atom_id res chain seq x y z
N ALA A 1 -5.74 -21.52 17.51
CA ALA A 1 -6.60 -21.70 16.31
C ALA A 1 -8.06 -21.54 16.72
N TRP A 2 -8.87 -20.82 15.94
CA TRP A 2 -10.31 -20.67 16.23
C TRP A 2 -11.03 -22.02 16.17
N ARG A 3 -11.92 -22.26 17.15
CA ARG A 3 -12.81 -23.44 17.10
C ARG A 3 -13.88 -23.24 16.02
N ALA A 4 -14.49 -24.33 15.57
CA ALA A 4 -15.56 -24.28 14.58
C ALA A 4 -16.73 -23.38 15.03
N SER A 5 -17.10 -23.44 16.32
CA SER A 5 -18.14 -22.58 16.92
C SER A 5 -17.79 -21.09 16.88
N ASP A 6 -16.51 -20.76 17.08
CA ASP A 6 -16.03 -19.38 17.08
C ASP A 6 -16.08 -18.81 15.67
N LYS A 7 -15.65 -19.59 14.67
CA LYS A 7 -15.76 -19.24 13.25
C LYS A 7 -17.22 -19.00 12.85
N GLU A 8 -18.11 -19.93 13.18
CA GLU A 8 -19.53 -19.82 12.84
C GLU A 8 -20.18 -18.59 13.46
N SER A 9 -19.88 -18.33 14.74
CA SER A 9 -20.37 -17.14 15.45
C SER A 9 -19.85 -15.85 14.80
N PHE A 10 -18.56 -15.80 14.46
CA PHE A 10 -17.97 -14.66 13.76
C PHE A 10 -18.64 -14.42 12.41
N ILE A 11 -18.81 -15.45 11.57
CA ILE A 11 -19.47 -15.32 10.25
C ILE A 11 -20.89 -14.78 10.41
N LYS A 12 -21.68 -15.33 11.33
CA LYS A 12 -23.07 -14.89 11.57
C LYS A 12 -23.13 -13.43 12.03
N LEU A 13 -22.28 -13.04 12.98
CA LEU A 13 -22.22 -11.66 13.48
C LEU A 13 -21.77 -10.69 12.39
N TYR A 14 -20.77 -11.07 11.60
CA TYR A 14 -20.24 -10.25 10.51
C TYR A 14 -21.28 -9.99 9.43
N LEU A 15 -21.91 -11.04 8.91
CA LEU A 15 -22.91 -10.91 7.84
C LEU A 15 -24.17 -10.16 8.28
N LYS A 16 -24.51 -10.23 9.57
CA LYS A 16 -25.60 -9.46 10.15
C LYS A 16 -25.39 -7.94 10.02
N LEU A 17 -24.15 -7.45 10.05
CA LEU A 17 -23.83 -6.03 9.84
C LEU A 17 -24.26 -5.54 8.46
N TYR A 18 -24.32 -6.44 7.48
CA TYR A 18 -24.72 -6.16 6.10
C TYR A 18 -26.13 -6.66 5.78
N SER A 19 -26.91 -7.06 6.79
CA SER A 19 -28.23 -7.68 6.63
C SER A 19 -28.24 -8.91 5.70
N LYS A 20 -27.10 -9.60 5.56
CA LYS A 20 -26.95 -10.80 4.74
C LYS A 20 -26.99 -12.06 5.61
N LYS A 21 -27.37 -13.18 4.98
CA LYS A 21 -27.28 -14.53 5.55
C LYS A 21 -26.57 -15.43 4.55
N LEU A 22 -25.88 -16.43 5.06
CA LEU A 22 -25.18 -17.42 4.27
C LEU A 22 -25.90 -18.76 4.39
N ASP A 23 -26.06 -19.45 3.27
CA ASP A 23 -26.57 -20.82 3.22
C ASP A 23 -25.68 -21.75 4.07
N GLU A 24 -26.29 -22.74 4.74
CA GLU A 24 -25.60 -23.74 5.56
C GLU A 24 -24.48 -24.45 4.80
N ARG A 25 -24.65 -24.67 3.48
CA ARG A 25 -23.61 -25.27 2.64
C ARG A 25 -22.31 -24.47 2.69
N TYR A 26 -22.39 -23.15 2.45
CA TYR A 26 -21.19 -22.29 2.43
C TYR A 26 -20.66 -22.01 3.83
N MET A 27 -21.55 -21.95 4.83
CA MET A 27 -21.15 -21.91 6.23
C MET A 27 -20.23 -23.08 6.58
N LYS A 28 -20.65 -24.30 6.21
CA LYS A 28 -19.87 -25.51 6.45
C LYS A 28 -18.53 -25.47 5.72
N LEU A 29 -18.50 -25.02 4.46
CA LEU A 29 -17.25 -24.87 3.71
C LEU A 29 -16.27 -23.89 4.38
N LEU A 30 -16.76 -22.70 4.78
CA LEU A 30 -15.93 -21.70 5.46
C LEU A 30 -15.41 -22.22 6.81
N VAL A 31 -16.24 -22.87 7.60
CA VAL A 31 -15.85 -23.37 8.93
C VAL A 31 -14.81 -24.50 8.83
N GLN A 32 -14.98 -25.41 7.86
CA GLN A 32 -14.13 -26.59 7.69
C GLN A 32 -12.80 -26.29 6.99
N ASN A 33 -12.71 -25.22 6.21
CA ASN A 33 -11.47 -24.88 5.53
C ASN A 33 -10.36 -24.50 6.55
N GLY A 34 -9.14 -25.01 6.32
CA GLY A 34 -8.00 -24.77 7.19
C GLY A 34 -7.52 -23.32 7.20
N ALA A 35 -7.55 -22.64 6.05
CA ALA A 35 -7.07 -21.26 5.91
C ALA A 35 -7.91 -20.26 6.73
N THR A 36 -9.21 -20.54 6.90
CA THR A 36 -10.11 -19.72 7.72
C THR A 36 -9.88 -19.85 9.22
N ALA A 37 -8.91 -20.67 9.66
CA ALA A 37 -8.41 -20.62 11.04
C ALA A 37 -7.71 -19.30 11.35
N ASN A 38 -7.25 -18.57 10.32
CA ASN A 38 -6.78 -17.20 10.43
C ASN A 38 -7.99 -16.23 10.34
N PRO A 39 -8.26 -15.42 11.39
CA PRO A 39 -9.38 -14.48 11.40
C PRO A 39 -9.35 -13.47 10.26
N LEU A 40 -8.16 -12.99 9.90
CA LEU A 40 -7.99 -12.02 8.82
C LEU A 40 -8.36 -12.65 7.47
N TYR A 41 -7.90 -13.89 7.22
CA TYR A 41 -8.29 -14.64 6.02
C TYR A 41 -9.81 -14.75 5.90
N LEU A 42 -10.46 -15.18 6.98
CA LEU A 42 -11.91 -15.34 7.00
C LEU A 42 -12.62 -14.00 6.77
N LYS A 43 -12.16 -12.91 7.41
CA LYS A 43 -12.70 -11.56 7.20
C LYS A 43 -12.58 -11.12 5.74
N ILE A 44 -11.41 -11.31 5.11
CA ILE A 44 -11.21 -10.94 3.70
C ILE A 44 -12.16 -11.70 2.79
N VAL A 45 -12.32 -13.01 2.98
CA VAL A 45 -13.29 -13.80 2.21
C VAL A 45 -14.70 -13.25 2.41
N LEU A 46 -15.11 -12.99 3.65
CA LEU A 46 -16.44 -12.44 3.94
C LEU A 46 -16.67 -11.07 3.30
N ASP A 47 -15.66 -10.19 3.28
CA ASP A 47 -15.74 -8.92 2.55
C ASP A 47 -16.10 -9.16 1.09
N GLN A 48 -15.37 -10.06 0.42
CA GLN A 48 -15.65 -10.36 -0.99
C GLN A 48 -17.09 -10.85 -1.17
N LEU A 49 -17.57 -11.78 -0.34
CA LEU A 49 -18.94 -12.31 -0.43
C LEU A 49 -20.02 -11.24 -0.17
N VAL A 50 -19.74 -10.28 0.71
CA VAL A 50 -20.66 -9.19 1.02
C VAL A 50 -20.74 -8.20 -0.13
N HIS A 51 -19.64 -7.93 -0.84
CA HIS A 51 -19.62 -6.97 -1.95
C HIS A 51 -20.08 -7.56 -3.29
N MET A 52 -20.19 -8.89 -3.40
CA MET A 52 -20.83 -9.53 -4.54
C MET A 52 -22.32 -9.15 -4.63
N SER A 53 -22.70 -8.67 -5.81
CA SER A 53 -24.04 -8.20 -6.17
C SER A 53 -24.96 -9.31 -6.69
N SER A 54 -24.44 -10.48 -7.10
CA SER A 54 -25.25 -11.64 -7.51
C SER A 54 -24.88 -12.93 -6.78
N PHE A 55 -25.91 -13.71 -6.41
CA PHE A 55 -25.75 -15.02 -5.77
C PHE A 55 -25.40 -16.14 -6.76
N ASP A 56 -25.64 -15.94 -8.05
CA ASP A 56 -25.49 -16.97 -9.08
C ASP A 56 -24.05 -17.48 -9.22
N ASN A 57 -23.06 -16.65 -8.85
CA ASN A 57 -21.63 -17.00 -8.87
C ASN A 57 -21.04 -17.26 -7.47
N LEU A 58 -21.87 -17.33 -6.42
CA LEU A 58 -21.39 -17.44 -5.04
C LEU A 58 -20.61 -18.74 -4.80
N SER A 59 -21.04 -19.86 -5.37
CA SER A 59 -20.36 -21.16 -5.23
C SER A 59 -18.97 -21.17 -5.84
N ILE A 60 -18.85 -20.64 -7.06
CA ILE A 60 -17.59 -20.54 -7.79
C ILE A 60 -16.64 -19.62 -7.03
N SER A 61 -17.13 -18.48 -6.55
CA SER A 61 -16.32 -17.48 -5.85
C SER A 61 -15.85 -17.95 -4.49
N VAL A 62 -16.72 -18.57 -3.69
CA VAL A 62 -16.33 -19.18 -2.40
C VAL A 62 -15.25 -20.24 -2.64
N SER A 63 -15.44 -21.12 -3.63
CA SER A 63 -14.47 -22.17 -3.93
C SER A 63 -13.14 -21.60 -4.44
N HIS A 64 -13.21 -20.56 -5.29
CA HIS A 64 -12.04 -19.84 -5.80
C HIS A 64 -11.21 -19.26 -4.66
N TYR A 65 -11.81 -18.44 -3.78
CA TYR A 65 -11.10 -17.85 -2.65
C TYR A 65 -10.65 -18.88 -1.62
N LEU A 66 -11.42 -19.94 -1.36
CA LEU A 66 -11.04 -20.98 -0.41
C LEU A 66 -9.93 -21.93 -0.93
N SER A 67 -9.60 -21.85 -2.23
CA SER A 67 -8.48 -22.60 -2.81
C SER A 67 -7.12 -21.96 -2.50
N CYS A 68 -7.08 -20.65 -2.24
CA CYS A 68 -5.87 -19.91 -1.87
C CYS A 68 -5.45 -20.37 -0.45
N LYS A 69 -4.17 -20.70 -0.22
CA LYS A 69 -3.69 -21.31 1.05
C LYS A 69 -3.18 -20.27 2.03
N THR A 70 -2.77 -19.11 1.53
CA THR A 70 -2.20 -18.01 2.32
C THR A 70 -2.96 -16.71 2.08
N ILE A 71 -2.83 -15.75 3.00
CA ILE A 71 -3.42 -14.40 2.82
C ILE A 71 -2.84 -13.71 1.59
N GLN A 72 -1.54 -13.89 1.34
CA GLN A 72 -0.88 -13.34 0.17
C GLN A 72 -1.48 -13.91 -1.12
N GLU A 73 -1.66 -15.24 -1.21
CA GLU A 73 -2.33 -15.87 -2.33
C GLU A 73 -3.76 -15.35 -2.50
N LEU A 74 -4.52 -15.22 -1.40
CA LEU A 74 -5.88 -14.69 -1.44
C LEU A 74 -5.94 -13.26 -2.01
N PHE A 75 -5.03 -12.37 -1.60
CA PHE A 75 -4.97 -11.03 -2.19
C PHE A 75 -4.59 -11.05 -3.66
N LYS A 76 -3.66 -11.92 -4.08
CA LYS A 76 -3.36 -12.10 -5.51
C LYS A 76 -4.57 -12.59 -6.30
N CYS A 77 -5.34 -13.53 -5.72
CA CYS A 77 -6.61 -14.03 -6.27
C CYS A 77 -7.57 -12.82 -6.48
N ILE A 78 -7.78 -11.99 -5.46
CA ILE A 78 -8.66 -10.81 -5.52
C ILE A 78 -8.18 -9.76 -6.52
N PHE A 79 -6.87 -9.49 -6.58
CA PHE A 79 -6.32 -8.54 -7.55
C PHE A 79 -6.56 -8.98 -8.99
N ALA A 80 -6.44 -10.29 -9.29
CA ALA A 80 -6.77 -10.82 -10.61
C ALA A 80 -8.25 -10.60 -10.97
N ASP A 81 -9.15 -10.81 -10.01
CA ASP A 81 -10.59 -10.56 -10.20
C ASP A 81 -10.90 -9.08 -10.45
N TRP A 82 -10.19 -8.19 -9.75
CA TRP A 82 -10.29 -6.75 -9.97
C TRP A 82 -9.80 -6.36 -11.36
N GLU A 83 -8.65 -6.88 -11.79
CA GLU A 83 -8.13 -6.62 -13.14
C GLU A 83 -9.13 -7.06 -14.21
N ALA A 84 -9.69 -8.28 -14.08
CA ALA A 84 -10.72 -8.78 -14.98
C ALA A 84 -11.99 -7.92 -15.00
N THR A 85 -12.26 -7.19 -13.90
CA THR A 85 -13.45 -6.34 -13.74
C THR A 85 -13.22 -4.93 -14.26
N PHE A 86 -12.09 -4.31 -13.93
CA PHE A 86 -11.85 -2.87 -14.08
C PHE A 86 -10.93 -2.51 -15.26
N ASN A 87 -10.09 -3.41 -15.76
CA ASN A 87 -9.16 -3.10 -16.86
C ASN A 87 -9.79 -3.30 -18.26
N LYS A 88 -11.11 -3.17 -18.40
CA LYS A 88 -11.84 -3.56 -19.63
C LYS A 88 -11.74 -2.55 -20.78
N THR A 89 -11.50 -1.27 -20.47
CA THR A 89 -11.75 -0.18 -21.42
C THR A 89 -10.49 0.65 -21.73
N SER A 90 -9.51 0.63 -20.84
CA SER A 90 -8.29 1.45 -20.94
C SER A 90 -7.07 0.61 -21.33
N GLY A 91 -6.19 1.16 -22.17
CA GLY A 91 -4.88 0.56 -22.48
C GLY A 91 -3.88 0.57 -21.32
N SER A 92 -4.26 1.13 -20.16
CA SER A 92 -3.50 1.12 -18.91
C SER A 92 -4.08 0.09 -17.92
N ASN A 93 -3.21 -0.52 -17.10
CA ASN A 93 -3.62 -1.42 -16.03
C ASN A 93 -3.99 -0.59 -14.78
N LEU A 94 -5.22 -0.06 -14.74
CA LEU A 94 -5.74 0.76 -13.64
C LEU A 94 -5.49 0.12 -12.27
N VAL A 95 -5.79 -1.19 -12.16
CA VAL A 95 -5.65 -1.92 -10.90
C VAL A 95 -4.20 -2.00 -10.48
N ALA A 96 -3.32 -2.57 -11.31
CA ALA A 96 -1.90 -2.76 -10.96
C ALA A 96 -1.18 -1.44 -10.70
N ASP A 97 -1.47 -0.40 -11.49
CA ASP A 97 -0.89 0.93 -11.28
C ASP A 97 -1.29 1.50 -9.91
N THR A 98 -2.59 1.60 -9.62
CA THR A 98 -3.10 2.22 -8.38
C THR A 98 -2.67 1.40 -7.15
N ILE A 99 -2.95 0.11 -7.23
CA ILE A 99 -2.18 -1.01 -6.70
C ILE A 99 -0.80 -0.74 -6.11
N GLY A 100 0.14 -0.74 -7.06
CA GLY A 100 1.56 -0.58 -6.87
C GLY A 100 1.89 0.79 -6.31
N ILE A 101 1.28 1.86 -6.81
CA ILE A 101 1.46 3.21 -6.30
C ILE A 101 1.15 3.27 -4.80
N LEU A 102 0.01 2.73 -4.38
CA LEU A 102 -0.37 2.73 -2.97
C LEU A 102 0.57 1.86 -2.13
N SER A 103 1.06 0.74 -2.65
CA SER A 103 2.07 -0.10 -1.98
C SER A 103 3.42 0.60 -1.80
N LEU A 104 3.74 1.56 -2.68
CA LEU A 104 4.98 2.33 -2.70
C LEU A 104 4.89 3.62 -1.88
N SER A 105 3.71 3.98 -1.38
CA SER A 105 3.50 5.13 -0.49
C SER A 105 4.17 4.89 0.87
N HIS A 106 4.67 5.97 1.49
CA HIS A 106 5.24 5.95 2.84
C HIS A 106 4.25 6.43 3.90
N ALA A 107 3.64 7.59 3.68
CA ALA A 107 2.75 8.26 4.64
C ALA A 107 1.27 8.22 4.24
N GLY A 108 0.97 7.87 3.00
CA GLY A 108 -0.36 7.75 2.43
C GLY A 108 -0.59 8.73 1.28
N LEU A 109 -1.44 8.31 0.35
CA LEU A 109 -1.82 9.12 -0.82
C LEU A 109 -3.28 9.53 -0.74
N THR A 110 -3.59 10.78 -1.10
CA THR A 110 -4.98 11.25 -1.16
C THR A 110 -5.73 10.60 -2.31
N GLU A 111 -7.06 10.65 -2.28
CA GLU A 111 -7.89 10.21 -3.41
C GLU A 111 -7.56 10.98 -4.70
N GLU A 112 -7.33 12.29 -4.58
CA GLU A 112 -6.97 13.15 -5.71
C GLU A 112 -5.61 12.77 -6.31
N GLU A 113 -4.61 12.47 -5.48
CA GLU A 113 -3.29 12.01 -5.92
C GLU A 113 -3.40 10.66 -6.62
N LEU A 114 -4.11 9.69 -6.03
CA LEU A 114 -4.31 8.39 -6.63
C LEU A 114 -5.09 8.48 -7.95
N PHE A 115 -6.14 9.31 -8.02
CA PHE A 115 -6.89 9.55 -9.25
C PHE A 115 -6.01 10.13 -10.35
N SER A 116 -5.26 11.19 -10.02
CA SER A 116 -4.33 11.86 -10.94
C SER A 116 -3.26 10.89 -11.47
N LEU A 117 -2.75 10.02 -10.60
CA LEU A 117 -1.75 9.02 -10.95
C LEU A 117 -2.33 7.82 -11.69
N SER A 118 -3.63 7.53 -11.57
CA SER A 118 -4.26 6.39 -12.22
C SER A 118 -4.35 6.54 -13.73
N GLY A 119 -4.55 7.78 -14.22
CA GLY A 119 -4.82 8.07 -15.63
C GLY A 119 -6.17 7.55 -16.13
N ALA A 120 -7.05 7.09 -15.23
CA ALA A 120 -8.39 6.61 -15.57
C ALA A 120 -9.38 7.77 -15.78
N SER A 121 -10.46 7.50 -16.50
CA SER A 121 -11.62 8.40 -16.50
C SER A 121 -12.28 8.42 -15.12
N GLU A 122 -13.02 9.49 -14.82
CA GLU A 122 -13.74 9.65 -13.55
C GLU A 122 -14.71 8.48 -13.27
N ASN A 123 -15.38 7.96 -14.31
CA ASN A 123 -16.29 6.83 -14.16
C ASN A 123 -15.57 5.53 -13.80
N GLU A 124 -14.45 5.22 -14.47
CA GLU A 124 -13.62 4.06 -14.15
C GLU A 124 -13.04 4.17 -12.75
N TRP A 125 -12.52 5.35 -12.41
CA TRP A 125 -11.96 5.65 -11.10
C TRP A 125 -12.99 5.47 -9.99
N ASN A 126 -14.17 6.10 -10.09
CA ASN A 126 -15.20 6.03 -9.06
C ASN A 126 -15.66 4.59 -8.81
N SER A 127 -15.78 3.79 -9.87
CA SER A 127 -16.15 2.37 -9.77
C SER A 127 -15.07 1.56 -9.05
N PHE A 128 -13.82 1.73 -9.44
CA PHE A 128 -12.70 1.00 -8.84
C PHE A 128 -12.41 1.46 -7.41
N PHE A 129 -12.40 2.77 -7.16
CA PHE A 129 -12.05 3.38 -5.88
C PHE A 129 -13.00 2.97 -4.76
N TYR A 130 -14.30 2.78 -5.06
CA TYR A 130 -15.24 2.22 -4.08
C TYR A 130 -14.80 0.83 -3.60
N THR A 131 -14.25 0.02 -4.49
CA THR A 131 -13.73 -1.31 -4.17
C THR A 131 -12.38 -1.22 -3.45
N LEU A 132 -11.49 -0.33 -3.88
CA LEU A 132 -10.18 -0.09 -3.25
C LEU A 132 -10.32 0.33 -1.78
N LYS A 133 -11.34 1.12 -1.44
CA LYS A 133 -11.57 1.64 -0.08
C LYS A 133 -11.60 0.55 1.00
N TYR A 134 -12.07 -0.65 0.67
CA TYR A 134 -12.09 -1.77 1.62
C TYR A 134 -10.71 -2.27 2.01
N PHE A 135 -9.69 -1.99 1.18
CA PHE A 135 -8.30 -2.35 1.41
C PHE A 135 -7.47 -1.21 2.03
N THR A 136 -8.10 -0.07 2.29
CA THR A 136 -7.43 1.11 2.81
C THR A 136 -7.91 1.55 4.19
N ILE A 137 -7.03 2.21 4.92
CA ILE A 137 -7.34 3.01 6.09
C ILE A 137 -6.99 4.47 5.81
N SER A 138 -7.78 5.40 6.36
CA SER A 138 -7.48 6.82 6.30
C SER A 138 -6.51 7.20 7.41
N SER A 139 -5.40 7.81 7.04
CA SER A 139 -4.52 8.55 7.94
C SER A 139 -4.78 10.07 7.80
N SER A 140 -4.11 10.89 8.61
CA SER A 140 -4.12 12.34 8.43
C SER A 140 -3.46 12.80 7.13
N ARG A 141 -2.68 11.94 6.48
CA ARG A 141 -1.84 12.25 5.31
C ARG A 141 -2.29 11.60 4.01
N GLY A 142 -3.30 10.72 4.07
CA GLY A 142 -3.84 9.99 2.93
C GLY A 142 -4.27 8.58 3.27
N LEU A 143 -4.55 7.80 2.23
CA LEU A 143 -4.92 6.39 2.31
C LEU A 143 -3.67 5.52 2.35
N LEU A 144 -3.70 4.50 3.20
CA LEU A 144 -2.69 3.45 3.30
C LEU A 144 -3.37 2.09 3.26
N PHE A 145 -2.65 1.04 2.88
CA PHE A 145 -3.17 -0.32 3.06
C PHE A 145 -3.41 -0.62 4.54
N TYR A 146 -4.51 -1.29 4.84
CA TYR A 146 -4.84 -1.65 6.23
C TYR A 146 -3.93 -2.76 6.78
N HIS A 147 -3.23 -3.51 5.92
CA HIS A 147 -2.38 -4.63 6.30
C HIS A 147 -1.20 -4.82 5.34
N THR A 148 -0.02 -5.16 5.88
CA THR A 148 1.23 -5.34 5.12
C THR A 148 1.18 -6.45 4.08
N SER A 149 0.37 -7.49 4.31
CA SER A 149 0.19 -8.57 3.32
C SER A 149 -0.39 -8.13 1.97
N LEU A 150 -1.02 -6.95 1.89
CA LEU A 150 -1.39 -6.34 0.61
C LEU A 150 -0.13 -5.93 -0.16
N THR A 151 0.82 -5.27 0.50
CA THR A 151 2.13 -4.94 -0.06
C THR A 151 2.90 -6.20 -0.47
N ASP A 152 2.92 -7.24 0.37
CA ASP A 152 3.56 -8.52 0.03
C ASP A 152 2.93 -9.18 -1.21
N ALA A 153 1.60 -9.08 -1.36
CA ALA A 153 0.88 -9.60 -2.52
C ALA A 153 1.16 -8.76 -3.77
N VAL A 154 1.27 -7.44 -3.65
CA VAL A 154 1.67 -6.54 -4.75
C VAL A 154 3.09 -6.84 -5.20
N GLN A 155 4.04 -6.97 -4.26
CA GLN A 155 5.42 -7.31 -4.55
C GLN A 155 5.51 -8.61 -5.37
N SER A 156 4.92 -9.69 -4.86
CA SER A 156 4.94 -11.00 -5.52
C SER A 156 4.18 -11.04 -6.84
N ARG A 157 3.12 -10.25 -7.01
CA ARG A 157 2.30 -10.29 -8.24
C ARG A 157 2.84 -9.40 -9.34
N TYR A 158 3.37 -8.23 -8.98
CA TYR A 158 3.66 -7.17 -9.94
C TYR A 158 5.12 -6.75 -9.97
N PHE A 159 5.88 -6.85 -8.89
CA PHE A 159 7.23 -6.26 -8.83
C PHE A 159 8.36 -7.26 -9.00
N ASP A 160 8.20 -8.52 -8.58
CA ASP A 160 9.31 -9.51 -8.63
C ASP A 160 9.79 -9.83 -10.06
N GLU A 161 8.88 -9.82 -11.04
CA GLU A 161 9.17 -10.23 -12.43
C GLU A 161 9.05 -9.10 -13.46
N SER A 162 8.77 -7.87 -13.02
CA SER A 162 8.55 -6.75 -13.93
C SER A 162 9.25 -5.47 -13.50
N ASN A 163 9.52 -4.59 -14.46
CA ASN A 163 10.04 -3.25 -14.21
C ASN A 163 8.96 -2.26 -13.70
N LEU A 164 7.73 -2.73 -13.47
CA LEU A 164 6.61 -1.88 -13.07
C LEU A 164 6.91 -1.10 -11.79
N ARG A 165 7.64 -1.68 -10.83
CA ARG A 165 8.03 -0.99 -9.59
C ARG A 165 8.74 0.34 -9.90
N ASP A 166 9.75 0.29 -10.77
CA ASP A 166 10.57 1.45 -11.10
C ASP A 166 9.82 2.42 -12.02
N GLU A 167 8.97 1.92 -12.90
CA GLU A 167 8.07 2.76 -13.72
C GLU A 167 7.10 3.56 -12.85
N LEU A 168 6.45 2.91 -11.87
CA LEU A 168 5.51 3.56 -10.95
C LEU A 168 6.23 4.52 -9.99
N LEU A 169 7.42 4.16 -9.50
CA LEU A 169 8.24 5.09 -8.72
C LEU A 169 8.64 6.32 -9.54
N CYS A 170 9.02 6.15 -10.81
CA CYS A 170 9.30 7.27 -11.71
C CYS A 170 8.06 8.14 -11.94
N LYS A 171 6.88 7.51 -12.09
CA LYS A 171 5.58 8.19 -12.23
C LYS A 171 5.26 9.03 -10.99
N LEU A 172 5.41 8.45 -9.80
CA LEU A 172 5.24 9.14 -8.51
C LEU A 172 6.20 10.32 -8.37
N ALA A 173 7.47 10.13 -8.69
CA ALA A 173 8.47 11.18 -8.56
C ALA A 173 8.18 12.35 -9.51
N ARG A 174 7.79 12.07 -10.77
CA ARG A 174 7.37 13.13 -11.71
C ARG A 174 6.13 13.88 -11.23
N TYR A 175 5.15 13.17 -10.67
CA TYR A 175 3.97 13.81 -10.11
C TYR A 175 4.36 14.78 -8.98
N PHE A 176 5.17 14.32 -8.02
CA PHE A 176 5.57 15.14 -6.89
C PHE A 176 6.52 16.30 -7.22
N GLU A 177 7.20 16.26 -8.36
CA GLU A 177 7.95 17.40 -8.91
C GLU A 177 7.03 18.51 -9.43
N THR A 178 5.78 18.20 -9.78
CA THR A 178 4.82 19.18 -10.32
C THR A 178 4.00 19.89 -9.25
N VAL A 179 3.97 19.37 -8.01
CA VAL A 179 3.19 19.93 -6.92
C VAL A 179 4.08 20.72 -5.94
N PRO A 180 3.52 21.67 -5.17
CA PRO A 180 4.30 22.41 -4.18
C PRO A 180 5.00 21.49 -3.18
N LEU A 181 6.26 21.81 -2.87
CA LEU A 181 7.09 20.99 -2.00
C LEU A 181 6.48 20.79 -0.60
N SER A 182 5.77 21.79 -0.07
CA SER A 182 5.03 21.69 1.19
C SER A 182 4.00 20.55 1.21
N THR A 183 3.45 20.21 0.04
CA THR A 183 2.48 19.12 -0.11
C THR A 183 3.19 17.78 -0.32
N SER A 184 4.24 17.76 -1.14
CA SER A 184 4.94 16.52 -1.52
C SER A 184 5.96 16.04 -0.50
N ILE A 185 6.40 16.87 0.45
CA ILE A 185 7.47 16.57 1.42
C ILE A 185 7.26 15.26 2.20
N ARG A 186 6.01 14.85 2.39
CA ARG A 186 5.64 13.65 3.15
C ARG A 186 5.87 12.33 2.39
N GLU A 187 5.97 12.39 1.07
CA GLU A 187 6.12 11.21 0.18
C GLU A 187 7.37 11.32 -0.69
N PHE A 188 7.60 12.48 -1.28
CA PHE A 188 8.62 12.68 -2.31
C PHE A 188 10.04 12.26 -1.89
N PRO A 189 10.54 12.60 -0.68
CA PRO A 189 11.86 12.13 -0.25
C PRO A 189 11.95 10.60 -0.21
N PHE A 190 10.88 9.91 0.20
CA PHE A 190 10.83 8.45 0.28
C PHE A 190 10.69 7.80 -1.09
N VAL A 191 9.97 8.44 -2.02
CA VAL A 191 9.93 8.00 -3.42
C VAL A 191 11.33 8.09 -4.04
N LEU A 192 12.04 9.21 -3.84
CA LEU A 192 13.42 9.37 -4.32
C LEU A 192 14.38 8.39 -3.64
N LEU A 193 14.16 8.09 -2.35
CA LEU A 193 14.92 7.08 -1.62
C LEU A 193 14.75 5.70 -2.26
N LYS A 194 13.50 5.25 -2.49
CA LYS A 194 13.20 3.97 -3.14
C LYS A 194 13.72 3.89 -4.57
N LEU A 195 13.69 4.99 -5.32
CA LEU A 195 14.29 5.08 -6.66
C LEU A 195 15.80 4.94 -6.63
N SER A 196 16.47 5.48 -5.60
CA SER A 196 17.92 5.38 -5.46
C SER A 196 18.40 3.95 -5.17
N GLU A 197 17.50 3.03 -4.79
CA GLU A 197 17.81 1.62 -4.58
C GLU A 197 18.03 0.88 -5.90
N SER A 198 17.24 1.22 -6.93
CA SER A 198 17.26 0.56 -8.24
C SER A 198 17.92 1.39 -9.34
N THR A 199 17.88 2.72 -9.22
CA THR A 199 18.27 3.69 -10.25
C THR A 199 19.22 4.75 -9.67
N ASP A 200 19.53 5.77 -10.46
CA ASP A 200 20.45 6.85 -10.14
C ASP A 200 20.04 7.67 -8.89
N SER A 201 20.98 7.76 -7.95
CA SER A 201 20.87 8.54 -6.71
C SER A 201 20.97 10.06 -6.93
N SER A 202 21.26 10.52 -8.16
CA SER A 202 21.42 11.94 -8.50
C SER A 202 20.22 12.80 -8.12
N ARG A 203 18.98 12.30 -8.34
CA ARG A 203 17.75 13.03 -7.98
C ARG A 203 17.63 13.22 -6.47
N LEU A 204 17.89 12.17 -5.70
CA LEU A 204 17.87 12.23 -4.23
C LEU A 204 18.96 13.17 -3.70
N ARG A 205 20.18 13.09 -4.26
CA ARG A 205 21.30 13.98 -3.92
C ARG A 205 20.92 15.44 -4.19
N SER A 206 20.44 15.74 -5.40
CA SER A 206 20.00 17.10 -5.77
C SER A 206 18.91 17.62 -4.84
N PHE A 207 17.95 16.77 -4.46
CA PHE A 207 16.89 17.13 -3.53
C PHE A 207 17.45 17.50 -2.16
N MET A 208 18.33 16.67 -1.59
CA MET A 208 18.90 16.90 -0.26
C MET A 208 20.00 17.95 -0.21
N THR A 209 20.53 18.42 -1.35
CA THR A 209 21.44 19.58 -1.41
C THR A 209 20.70 20.92 -1.59
N ASN A 210 19.40 20.90 -1.86
CA ASN A 210 18.61 22.11 -2.01
C ASN A 210 18.26 22.68 -0.62
N PRO A 211 18.65 23.93 -0.28
CA PRO A 211 18.37 24.52 1.03
C PRO A 211 16.87 24.57 1.39
N ALA A 212 16.00 24.82 0.40
CA ALA A 212 14.55 24.85 0.62
C ALA A 212 14.00 23.46 0.99
N SER A 213 14.52 22.41 0.35
CA SER A 213 14.17 21.03 0.67
C SER A 213 14.64 20.63 2.06
N ILE A 214 15.88 20.97 2.43
CA ILE A 214 16.43 20.63 3.76
C ILE A 214 15.60 21.27 4.88
N SER A 215 15.24 22.55 4.74
CA SER A 215 14.44 23.25 5.76
C SER A 215 13.10 22.55 5.98
N LEU A 216 12.39 22.24 4.90
CA LEU A 216 11.09 21.58 4.97
C LEU A 216 11.18 20.13 5.44
N VAL A 217 12.23 19.40 5.05
CA VAL A 217 12.52 18.05 5.53
C VAL A 217 12.71 18.07 7.05
N HIS A 218 13.54 18.97 7.57
CA HIS A 218 13.80 19.09 9.00
C HIS A 218 12.55 19.46 9.81
N GLU A 219 11.66 20.27 9.25
CA GLU A 219 10.40 20.65 9.91
C GLU A 219 9.32 19.55 9.87
N SER A 220 9.31 18.72 8.83
CA SER A 220 8.19 17.81 8.53
C SER A 220 8.46 16.34 8.85
N LEU A 221 9.73 15.94 8.93
CA LEU A 221 10.17 14.56 9.10
C LEU A 221 10.78 14.35 10.49
N SER A 222 10.64 13.13 11.01
CA SER A 222 11.32 12.72 12.23
C SER A 222 12.83 12.63 12.03
N HIS A 223 13.57 12.68 13.15
CA HIS A 223 15.02 12.50 13.12
C HIS A 223 15.42 11.15 12.49
N GLU A 224 14.68 10.08 12.77
CA GLU A 224 14.94 8.74 12.22
C GLU A 224 14.75 8.68 10.70
N GLU A 225 13.68 9.28 10.17
CA GLU A 225 13.43 9.35 8.73
C GLU A 225 14.51 10.15 8.00
N LEU A 226 14.92 11.27 8.60
CA LEU A 226 15.98 12.12 8.05
C LEU A 226 17.32 11.39 8.00
N LEU A 227 17.69 10.69 9.09
CA LEU A 227 18.90 9.86 9.12
C LEU A 227 18.84 8.72 8.09
N GLY A 228 17.67 8.10 7.93
CA GLY A 228 17.45 7.08 6.90
C GLY A 228 17.75 7.61 5.50
N ILE A 229 17.20 8.77 5.15
CA ILE A 229 17.45 9.42 3.85
C ILE A 229 18.93 9.81 3.70
N TRP A 230 19.53 10.42 4.72
CA TRP A 230 20.94 10.84 4.69
C TRP A 230 21.91 9.69 4.55
N SER A 231 21.66 8.57 5.24
CA SER A 231 22.53 7.38 5.18
C SER A 231 22.67 6.84 3.75
N ARG A 232 21.63 6.97 2.93
CA ARG A 232 21.64 6.51 1.53
C ARG A 232 22.44 7.40 0.59
N ILE A 233 22.53 8.69 0.91
CA ILE A 233 23.23 9.69 0.11
C ILE A 233 24.73 9.68 0.39
N GLY A 234 25.09 9.35 1.62
CA GLY A 234 26.40 9.67 2.15
C GLY A 234 27.57 8.81 1.68
N ASP A 235 27.34 7.61 1.15
CA ASP A 235 28.36 6.55 1.13
C ASP A 235 29.09 6.41 2.50
N PHE A 236 28.43 6.83 3.59
CA PHE A 236 29.00 6.84 4.93
C PHE A 236 28.77 5.46 5.57
N VAL A 237 29.84 4.75 5.91
CA VAL A 237 29.77 3.61 6.82
C VAL A 237 29.54 4.19 8.22
N ILE A 238 28.29 4.17 8.71
CA ILE A 238 28.00 4.55 10.09
C ILE A 238 28.68 3.51 10.98
N THR A 239 29.81 3.89 11.58
CA THR A 239 30.44 3.06 12.61
C THR A 239 29.73 3.33 13.93
N THR A 240 29.59 2.30 14.77
CA THR A 240 28.89 2.39 16.06
C THR A 240 29.48 3.44 17.02
N SER A 241 30.64 4.03 16.72
CA SER A 241 31.18 5.19 17.45
C SER A 241 30.46 6.51 17.17
N ASP A 242 29.79 6.65 16.01
CA ASP A 242 29.20 7.94 15.60
C ASP A 242 27.85 8.22 16.28
N MET A 243 27.16 7.18 16.77
CA MET A 243 25.92 7.32 17.54
C MET A 243 26.17 7.70 19.02
N ALA A 244 27.43 7.75 19.47
CA ALA A 244 27.77 8.04 20.86
C ALA A 244 27.92 9.54 21.18
N VAL A 245 27.87 10.44 20.17
CA VAL A 245 28.04 11.89 20.41
C VAL A 245 26.69 12.57 20.65
N GLY A 246 25.91 12.00 21.57
CA GLY A 246 24.69 12.59 22.11
C GLY A 246 24.94 13.34 23.42
N ASN A 247 26.07 14.06 23.54
CA ASN A 247 26.35 14.99 24.62
C ASN A 247 27.56 15.88 24.25
N CYS A 248 27.34 16.87 23.40
CA CYS A 248 28.25 18.03 23.33
C CYS A 248 27.43 19.29 23.56
N THR A 249 27.66 19.85 24.74
CA THR A 249 27.14 21.10 25.27
C THR A 249 27.19 22.25 24.27
N ALA A 250 26.14 23.08 24.30
CA ALA A 250 26.07 24.37 23.64
C ALA A 250 27.41 25.14 23.70
N GLY A 251 28.01 25.37 22.52
CA GLY A 251 29.26 26.10 22.42
C GLY A 251 29.80 26.17 21.00
N ALA A 252 29.55 27.32 20.35
CA ALA A 252 30.27 27.84 19.19
C ALA A 252 30.11 27.10 17.84
N VAL A 253 29.04 27.42 17.11
CA VAL A 253 29.11 27.48 15.64
C VAL A 253 29.85 28.77 15.29
N ARG A 254 31.16 28.67 15.03
CA ARG A 254 31.92 29.72 14.36
C ARG A 254 32.03 29.36 12.89
N ALA A 255 31.46 30.23 12.07
CA ALA A 255 31.50 30.19 10.62
C ALA A 255 32.91 29.97 10.08
N ILE A 256 33.04 29.12 9.05
CA ILE A 256 34.08 29.24 8.03
C ILE A 256 33.45 28.94 6.67
N LEU A 257 33.29 30.05 5.92
CA LEU A 257 33.27 30.25 4.46
C LEU A 257 32.77 29.12 3.55
#